data_AF-A0A7C6UIV6-F1
#
_entry.id   AF-A0A7C6UIV6-F1
#
_cell.length_a   1.000
_cell.length_b   1.000
_cell.length_c   1.000
_cell.angle_alpha   90.00
_cell.angle_beta   90.00
_cell.angle_gamma   90.00
#
_symmetry.space_group_name_H-M   'P 1'
#
loop_
_entity.id
_entity.type
_entity.pdbx_description
1 polymer ?
#
loop_
_entity_poly.entity_id
_entity_poly.type
_entity_poly.pdbx_seq_one_letter_code
_entity_poly.pdbx_strand_id
1 'polypeptide(L)'
;MELTYPLIAVIGTLATSFIVSLFLPGIERKFIHARIQQRVGPPITSPGIMAPIKFFFKQTINPESPMPKLYNALPLISLIIIIILLLVLIPQMYFLGALTSIIAVIGLLKVEEIMYMFMGSLSKSVLSVRMPFPDRAKGAAHPNTPRTFFEELSSLRAFRLIAFGSFPIYIALFVAVAMTGSIYLTDIVAYQQANGPILFTLSGVLGAIVFFIGYMILLNEYPFAILKGKPDVVEGPYLEYAAKYRAYVYITRGFLMFTLATLFATLFLGIAPNILNPNFIITLIVALI
;
A
#
# COMPACT_ATOMS: atom_id res chain seq x y z
N MET A 1 -10.13 -15.41 31.08
CA MET A 1 -9.40 -14.12 31.02
C MET A 1 -8.16 -14.18 30.14
N GLU A 2 -7.50 -15.35 30.00
CA GLU A 2 -6.31 -15.55 29.15
C GLU A 2 -6.50 -15.18 27.66
N LEU A 3 -7.63 -15.54 27.04
CA LEU A 3 -7.88 -15.28 25.61
C LEU A 3 -8.55 -13.95 25.31
N THR A 4 -9.19 -13.33 26.30
CA THR A 4 -9.92 -12.06 26.10
C THR A 4 -8.96 -10.89 25.90
N TYR A 5 -7.84 -10.88 26.64
CA TYR A 5 -6.83 -9.83 26.54
C TYR A 5 -6.16 -9.74 25.15
N PRO A 6 -5.61 -10.84 24.58
CA PRO A 6 -4.99 -10.77 23.25
C PRO A 6 -6.00 -10.44 22.17
N LEU A 7 -7.24 -10.94 22.28
CA LEU A 7 -8.31 -10.63 21.32
C LEU A 7 -8.67 -9.14 21.32
N ILE A 8 -8.82 -8.53 22.49
CA ILE A 8 -9.09 -7.09 22.63
C ILE A 8 -7.93 -6.28 22.08
N ALA A 9 -6.68 -6.69 22.34
CA ALA A 9 -5.50 -6.00 21.83
C ALA A 9 -5.45 -6.02 20.29
N VAL A 10 -5.72 -7.16 19.66
CA VAL A 10 -5.72 -7.30 18.19
C VAL A 10 -6.85 -6.49 17.58
N ILE A 11 -8.08 -6.66 18.05
CA ILE A 11 -9.25 -5.95 17.49
C ILE A 11 -9.13 -4.44 17.73
N GLY A 12 -8.71 -4.03 18.94
CA GLY A 12 -8.51 -2.63 19.28
C GLY A 12 -7.43 -1.99 18.41
N THR A 13 -6.28 -2.65 18.26
CA THR A 13 -5.19 -2.15 17.41
C THR A 13 -5.63 -2.03 15.96
N LEU A 14 -6.33 -3.03 15.40
CA LEU A 14 -6.85 -2.98 14.03
C LEU A 14 -7.88 -1.84 13.85
N ALA A 15 -8.81 -1.69 14.78
CA ALA A 15 -9.84 -0.65 14.71
C ALA A 15 -9.22 0.75 14.77
N THR A 16 -8.29 1.00 15.69
CA THR A 16 -7.60 2.29 15.79
C THR A 16 -6.75 2.55 14.56
N SER A 17 -6.04 1.54 14.06
CA SER A 17 -5.24 1.64 12.83
C SER A 17 -6.12 2.01 11.64
N PHE A 18 -7.29 1.38 11.51
CA PHE A 18 -8.24 1.68 10.44
C PHE A 18 -8.76 3.13 10.54
N ILE A 19 -9.13 3.58 11.73
CA ILE A 19 -9.58 4.97 11.95
C ILE A 19 -8.48 5.96 11.57
N VAL A 20 -7.26 5.78 12.08
CA VAL A 20 -6.13 6.67 11.82
C VAL A 20 -5.77 6.69 10.34
N SER A 21 -5.72 5.53 9.70
CA SER A 21 -5.41 5.38 8.27
C SER A 21 -6.38 6.18 7.38
N LEU A 22 -7.62 6.32 7.81
CA LEU A 22 -8.64 7.07 7.08
C LEU A 22 -8.36 8.57 7.17
N PHE A 23 -7.78 9.08 8.26
CA PHE A 23 -7.42 10.49 8.39
C PHE A 23 -6.10 10.86 7.71
N LEU A 24 -5.15 9.93 7.56
CA LEU A 24 -3.81 10.20 7.02
C LEU A 24 -3.81 10.94 5.66
N PRO A 25 -4.57 10.52 4.62
CA PRO A 25 -4.60 11.24 3.34
C PRO A 25 -5.17 12.66 3.46
N GLY A 26 -6.02 12.89 4.46
CA GLY A 26 -6.56 14.20 4.78
C GLY A 26 -5.53 15.15 5.39
N ILE A 27 -4.74 14.61 6.33
CA ILE A 27 -3.64 15.31 7.01
C ILE A 27 -2.56 15.68 5.99
N GLU A 28 -2.14 14.73 5.15
CA GLU A 28 -1.16 14.93 4.08
C GLU A 28 -1.57 16.11 3.18
N ARG A 29 -2.82 16.14 2.71
CA ARG A 29 -3.30 17.22 1.81
C ARG A 29 -3.41 18.57 2.49
N LYS A 30 -3.89 18.63 3.73
CA LYS A 30 -4.16 19.89 4.42
C LYS A 30 -2.89 20.53 4.99
N PHE A 31 -2.03 19.74 5.62
CA PHE A 31 -0.89 20.26 6.36
C PHE A 31 0.39 20.28 5.54
N ILE A 32 0.59 19.31 4.63
CA ILE A 32 1.82 19.23 3.85
C ILE A 32 1.61 19.92 2.50
N HIS A 33 0.80 19.33 1.61
CA HIS A 33 0.65 19.81 0.23
C HIS A 33 0.14 21.25 0.13
N ALA A 34 -0.92 21.57 0.87
CA ALA A 34 -1.51 22.90 0.79
C ALA A 34 -0.61 23.99 1.38
N ARG A 35 0.16 23.68 2.44
CA ARG A 35 1.07 24.66 3.06
C ARG A 35 2.33 24.89 2.24
N ILE A 36 2.91 23.84 1.67
CA ILE A 36 4.04 23.96 0.73
C ILE A 36 3.61 24.80 -0.49
N GLN A 37 2.39 24.62 -0.99
CA GLN A 37 1.84 25.38 -2.12
C GLN A 37 1.22 26.73 -1.73
N GLN A 38 1.34 27.15 -0.47
CA GLN A 38 0.79 28.41 0.05
C GLN A 38 -0.72 28.63 -0.24
N ARG A 39 -1.53 27.56 -0.14
CA ARG A 39 -2.99 27.62 -0.29
C ARG A 39 -3.72 27.04 0.93
N VAL A 40 -5.03 27.30 1.02
CA VAL A 40 -5.89 26.66 2.02
C VAL A 40 -6.25 25.26 1.56
N GLY A 41 -5.89 24.26 2.36
CA GLY A 41 -6.20 22.86 2.08
C GLY A 41 -7.66 22.50 2.40
N PRO A 42 -8.16 21.39 1.83
CA PRO A 42 -9.50 20.89 2.16
C PRO A 42 -9.61 20.49 3.65
N PRO A 43 -10.82 20.31 4.18
CA PRO A 43 -11.00 19.78 5.54
C PRO A 43 -10.42 18.36 5.65
N ILE A 44 -9.90 18.01 6.83
CA ILE A 44 -9.16 16.76 7.10
C ILE A 44 -10.00 15.53 6.77
N THR A 45 -11.31 15.59 7.02
CA THR A 45 -12.25 14.48 6.79
C THR A 45 -12.54 14.23 5.30
N SER A 46 -12.24 15.17 4.41
CA SER A 46 -12.71 15.11 3.02
C SER A 46 -12.05 14.01 2.18
N PRO A 47 -10.72 13.90 2.10
CA PRO A 47 -10.07 12.88 1.28
C PRO A 47 -10.22 11.46 1.85
N GLY A 48 -10.28 11.38 3.18
CA GLY A 48 -10.24 10.16 3.95
C GLY A 48 -11.60 9.50 4.13
N ILE A 49 -12.52 10.20 4.78
CA ILE A 49 -13.83 9.66 5.19
C ILE A 49 -14.88 9.95 4.12
N MET A 50 -14.99 11.22 3.73
CA MET A 50 -16.08 11.64 2.84
C MET A 50 -15.94 11.07 1.44
N ALA A 51 -14.72 10.92 0.91
CA ALA A 51 -14.51 10.41 -0.43
C ALA A 51 -14.94 8.93 -0.58
N PRO A 52 -14.49 7.97 0.25
CA PRO A 52 -15.00 6.60 0.20
C PRO A 52 -16.51 6.52 0.38
N ILE A 53 -17.08 7.23 1.36
CA ILE A 53 -18.54 7.26 1.59
C ILE A 53 -19.27 7.73 0.32
N LYS A 54 -18.84 8.86 -0.26
CA LYS A 54 -19.39 9.37 -1.53
C LYS A 54 -19.30 8.34 -2.65
N PHE A 55 -18.19 7.60 -2.75
CA PHE A 55 -18.01 6.60 -3.81
C PHE A 55 -18.86 5.35 -3.59
N PHE A 56 -19.15 4.95 -2.36
CA PHE A 56 -20.07 3.85 -2.05
C PHE A 56 -21.51 4.16 -2.45
N PHE A 57 -21.95 5.41 -2.33
CA PHE A 57 -23.30 5.83 -2.75
C PHE A 57 -23.46 6.02 -4.27
N LYS A 58 -22.36 5.98 -5.05
CA LYS A 58 -22.44 6.11 -6.50
C LYS A 58 -22.84 4.79 -7.16
N GLN A 59 -23.52 4.89 -8.30
CA GLN A 59 -23.86 3.74 -9.12
C GLN A 59 -22.61 3.06 -9.68
N THR A 60 -22.58 1.74 -9.57
CA THR A 60 -21.46 0.92 -10.03
C THR A 60 -21.57 0.66 -11.52
N ILE A 61 -20.53 1.03 -12.26
CA ILE A 61 -20.41 0.77 -13.69
C ILE A 61 -19.67 -0.56 -13.86
N ASN A 62 -20.11 -1.37 -14.84
CA ASN A 62 -19.39 -2.58 -15.20
C ASN A 62 -18.13 -2.20 -16.01
N PRO A 63 -16.94 -2.69 -15.62
CA PRO A 63 -15.70 -2.40 -16.32
C PRO A 63 -15.64 -3.13 -17.67
N GLU A 64 -14.95 -2.54 -18.64
CA GLU A 64 -14.63 -3.18 -19.91
C GLU A 64 -13.34 -3.99 -19.69
N SER A 65 -13.52 -5.26 -19.30
CA SER A 65 -12.41 -6.16 -18.98
C SER A 65 -12.68 -7.55 -19.53
N PRO A 66 -11.65 -8.32 -19.94
CA PRO A 66 -11.81 -9.74 -20.27
C PRO A 66 -12.38 -10.56 -19.10
N MET A 67 -12.08 -10.15 -17.87
CA MET A 67 -12.49 -10.84 -16.64
C MET A 67 -13.04 -9.82 -15.63
N PRO A 68 -14.29 -9.33 -15.80
CA PRO A 68 -14.83 -8.22 -15.01
C PRO A 68 -15.00 -8.56 -13.53
N LYS A 69 -15.28 -9.82 -13.19
CA LYS A 69 -15.36 -10.28 -11.80
C LYS A 69 -14.01 -10.21 -11.08
N LEU A 70 -12.96 -10.69 -11.74
CA LEU A 70 -11.60 -10.67 -11.20
C LEU A 70 -11.12 -9.22 -11.04
N TYR A 71 -11.28 -8.40 -12.08
CA TYR A 71 -10.89 -6.98 -12.06
C TYR A 71 -11.52 -6.24 -10.88
N ASN A 72 -12.81 -6.43 -10.65
CA ASN A 72 -13.54 -5.83 -9.54
C ASN A 72 -13.13 -6.36 -8.15
N ALA A 73 -12.62 -7.60 -8.08
CA ALA A 73 -12.13 -8.19 -6.84
C ALA A 73 -10.73 -7.69 -6.45
N LEU A 74 -9.89 -7.26 -7.40
CA LEU A 74 -8.51 -6.87 -7.13
C LEU A 74 -8.35 -5.79 -6.05
N PRO A 75 -9.11 -4.67 -6.02
CA PRO A 75 -8.97 -3.67 -4.97
C PRO A 75 -9.31 -4.20 -3.57
N LEU A 76 -10.26 -5.15 -3.50
CA LEU A 76 -10.68 -5.79 -2.26
C LEU A 76 -9.63 -6.80 -1.78
N ILE A 77 -9.04 -7.57 -2.70
CA ILE A 77 -7.93 -8.48 -2.40
C ILE A 77 -6.72 -7.68 -1.87
N SER A 78 -6.37 -6.58 -2.52
CA SER A 78 -5.30 -5.68 -2.05
C SER A 78 -5.58 -5.16 -0.64
N LEU A 79 -6.80 -4.72 -0.34
CA LEU A 79 -7.19 -4.32 1.02
C LEU A 79 -6.99 -5.46 2.04
N ILE A 80 -7.44 -6.68 1.71
CA ILE A 80 -7.29 -7.85 2.58
C ILE A 80 -5.82 -8.16 2.85
N ILE A 81 -4.96 -8.10 1.82
CA ILE A 81 -3.51 -8.36 1.97
C ILE A 81 -2.89 -7.38 2.95
N ILE A 82 -3.22 -6.09 2.86
CA ILE A 82 -2.66 -5.09 3.76
C ILE A 82 -3.20 -5.25 5.19
N ILE A 83 -4.47 -5.66 5.36
CA ILE A 83 -5.01 -6.05 6.68
C ILE A 83 -4.22 -7.21 7.27
N ILE A 84 -3.95 -8.25 6.48
CA ILE A 84 -3.15 -9.41 6.93
C ILE A 84 -1.73 -8.95 7.29
N LEU A 85 -1.13 -8.07 6.49
CA LEU A 85 0.20 -7.52 6.77
C LEU A 85 0.22 -6.78 8.11
N LEU A 86 -0.76 -5.91 8.38
CA LEU A 86 -0.85 -5.25 9.67
C LEU A 86 -1.09 -6.23 10.81
N LEU A 87 -1.94 -7.24 10.61
CA LEU A 87 -2.22 -8.27 11.61
C LEU A 87 -0.95 -9.01 12.04
N VAL A 88 -0.09 -9.35 11.08
CA VAL A 88 1.20 -10.03 11.31
C VAL A 88 2.18 -9.18 12.13
N LEU A 89 2.09 -7.84 12.04
CA LEU A 89 2.93 -6.92 12.80
C LEU A 89 2.52 -6.78 14.28
N ILE A 90 1.32 -7.22 14.65
CA ILE A 90 0.82 -7.10 16.02
C ILE A 90 1.49 -8.17 16.91
N PRO A 91 2.09 -7.81 18.07
CA PRO A 91 2.79 -8.75 18.96
C PRO A 91 2.02 -10.01 19.34
N GLN A 92 0.71 -9.86 19.56
CA GLN A 92 -0.17 -10.96 19.94
C GLN A 92 -0.29 -12.03 18.84
N MET A 93 0.01 -11.68 17.58
CA MET A 93 -0.06 -12.57 16.43
C MET A 93 1.29 -13.24 16.13
N TYR A 94 2.33 -12.98 16.92
CA TYR A 94 3.66 -13.55 16.72
C TYR A 94 3.72 -15.08 16.89
N PHE A 95 2.69 -15.69 17.48
CA PHE A 95 2.53 -17.15 17.52
C PHE A 95 2.49 -17.80 16.12
N LEU A 96 2.14 -17.03 15.08
CA LEU A 96 2.07 -17.51 13.69
C LEU A 96 3.44 -17.76 13.03
N GLY A 97 4.54 -17.56 13.76
CA GLY A 97 5.90 -18.02 13.44
C GLY A 97 6.36 -17.74 12.01
N ALA A 98 6.15 -18.69 11.09
CA ALA A 98 6.54 -18.55 9.69
C ALA A 98 5.97 -17.27 9.03
N LEU A 99 4.74 -16.88 9.36
CA LEU A 99 4.11 -15.68 8.82
C LEU A 99 4.67 -14.38 9.40
N THR A 100 5.28 -14.43 10.60
CA THR A 100 5.87 -13.26 11.29
C THR A 100 7.35 -13.09 10.98
N SER A 101 7.87 -13.83 10.00
CA SER A 101 9.19 -13.63 9.45
C SER A 101 9.23 -12.40 8.53
N ILE A 102 10.35 -11.68 8.49
CA ILE A 102 10.53 -10.56 7.56
C ILE A 102 10.39 -10.98 6.10
N ILE A 103 10.78 -12.21 5.76
CA ILE A 103 10.60 -12.77 4.41
C ILE A 103 9.11 -12.85 4.05
N ALA A 104 8.26 -13.29 4.97
CA ALA A 104 6.82 -13.33 4.74
C ALA A 104 6.21 -11.92 4.59
N VAL A 105 6.66 -10.95 5.40
CA VAL A 105 6.24 -9.55 5.28
C VAL A 105 6.60 -8.96 3.92
N ILE A 106 7.84 -9.21 3.44
CA ILE A 106 8.28 -8.82 2.09
C ILE A 106 7.42 -9.49 1.02
N GLY A 107 7.12 -10.79 1.18
CA GLY A 107 6.24 -11.52 0.29
C GLY A 107 4.85 -10.89 0.18
N LEU A 108 4.24 -10.53 1.31
CA LEU A 108 2.93 -9.86 1.34
C LEU A 108 2.96 -8.48 0.68
N LEU A 109 4.01 -7.67 0.92
CA LEU A 109 4.22 -6.40 0.22
C LEU A 109 4.34 -6.61 -1.30
N LYS A 110 5.07 -7.64 -1.72
CA LYS A 110 5.21 -7.97 -3.14
C LYS A 110 3.91 -8.38 -3.80
N VAL A 111 3.06 -9.13 -3.10
CA VAL A 111 1.73 -9.50 -3.62
C VAL A 111 0.88 -8.25 -3.81
N GLU A 112 0.90 -7.30 -2.87
CA GLU A 112 0.19 -6.02 -2.99
C GLU A 112 0.63 -5.23 -4.24
N GLU A 113 1.93 -5.10 -4.44
CA GLU A 113 2.51 -4.43 -5.61
C GLU A 113 2.05 -5.07 -6.93
N ILE A 114 2.10 -6.40 -7.01
CA ILE A 114 1.70 -7.18 -8.19
C ILE A 114 0.20 -7.00 -8.49
N MET A 115 -0.65 -6.75 -7.49
CA MET A 115 -2.06 -6.46 -7.73
C MET A 115 -2.24 -5.23 -8.63
N TYR A 116 -1.43 -4.17 -8.49
CA TYR A 116 -1.52 -2.99 -9.36
C TYR A 116 -1.19 -3.31 -10.82
N MET A 117 -0.24 -4.21 -11.06
CA MET A 117 0.06 -4.68 -12.41
C MET A 117 -1.14 -5.45 -13.01
N PHE A 118 -1.78 -6.33 -12.23
CA PHE A 118 -2.96 -7.05 -12.69
C PHE A 118 -4.16 -6.12 -12.95
N MET A 119 -4.33 -5.08 -12.15
CA MET A 119 -5.32 -4.02 -12.40
C MET A 119 -5.07 -3.37 -13.77
N GLY A 120 -3.82 -2.98 -14.05
CA GLY A 120 -3.47 -2.37 -15.34
C GLY A 120 -3.65 -3.29 -16.54
N SER A 121 -3.29 -4.57 -16.41
CA SER A 121 -3.37 -5.55 -17.50
C SER A 121 -4.80 -6.01 -17.83
N LEU A 122 -5.71 -6.00 -16.85
CA LEU A 122 -7.09 -6.43 -17.04
C LEU A 122 -8.02 -5.29 -17.47
N SER A 123 -7.60 -4.04 -17.34
CA SER A 123 -8.37 -2.87 -17.75
C SER A 123 -8.27 -2.67 -19.26
N LYS A 124 -9.41 -2.56 -19.96
CA LYS A 124 -9.46 -2.21 -21.39
C LYS A 124 -10.36 -1.01 -21.59
N SER A 125 -9.78 0.19 -21.46
CA SER A 125 -10.54 1.43 -21.49
C SER A 125 -11.36 1.62 -22.76
N VAL A 126 -12.50 2.30 -22.59
CA VAL A 126 -13.29 2.91 -23.67
C VAL A 126 -12.42 3.71 -24.66
N LEU A 127 -11.34 4.34 -24.18
CA LEU A 127 -10.38 5.09 -25.01
C LEU A 127 -9.64 4.21 -26.01
N SER A 128 -9.44 2.93 -25.68
CA SER A 128 -8.80 1.93 -26.55
C SER A 128 -9.85 1.11 -27.33
N VAL A 129 -11.00 0.82 -26.73
CA VAL A 129 -12.09 0.05 -27.38
C VAL A 129 -12.68 0.80 -28.58
N ARG A 130 -12.68 2.14 -28.57
CA ARG A 130 -13.16 2.96 -29.70
C ARG A 130 -12.15 3.19 -30.82
N MET A 131 -10.93 2.65 -30.73
CA MET A 131 -10.06 2.55 -31.91
C MET A 131 -10.37 1.24 -32.62
N PRO A 132 -11.17 1.25 -33.70
CA PRO A 132 -11.41 0.04 -34.45
C PRO A 132 -10.16 -0.19 -35.29
N PHE A 133 -9.17 -0.91 -34.77
CA PHE A 133 -8.29 -1.59 -35.71
C PHE A 133 -9.15 -2.66 -36.40
N PRO A 134 -9.31 -2.62 -37.74
CA PRO A 134 -10.36 -3.37 -38.46
C PRO A 134 -10.07 -4.88 -38.57
N ASP A 135 -9.21 -5.47 -37.75
CA ASP A 135 -8.69 -6.82 -37.97
C ASP A 135 -9.51 -8.00 -37.42
N ARG A 136 -10.68 -7.76 -36.82
CA ARG A 136 -11.58 -8.88 -36.44
C ARG A 136 -12.56 -9.29 -37.55
N ALA A 137 -12.67 -8.49 -38.61
CA ALA A 137 -13.47 -8.86 -39.76
C ALA A 137 -12.75 -9.94 -40.56
N LYS A 138 -13.47 -10.99 -40.93
CA LYS A 138 -12.97 -12.04 -41.82
C LYS A 138 -12.60 -11.39 -43.16
N GLY A 139 -11.31 -11.27 -43.46
CA GLY A 139 -10.78 -10.59 -44.66
C GLY A 139 -9.89 -9.37 -44.40
N ALA A 140 -9.63 -9.03 -43.13
CA ALA A 140 -8.69 -7.98 -42.81
C ALA A 140 -7.22 -8.43 -43.02
N ALA A 141 -6.32 -7.47 -43.23
CA ALA A 141 -4.93 -7.74 -43.65
C ALA A 141 -4.11 -8.47 -42.58
N HIS A 142 -4.42 -8.27 -41.30
CA HIS A 142 -3.64 -8.77 -40.17
C HIS A 142 -4.54 -9.32 -39.05
N PRO A 143 -5.31 -10.40 -39.30
CA PRO A 143 -6.31 -10.90 -38.33
C PRO A 143 -5.69 -11.42 -37.03
N ASN A 144 -4.40 -11.76 -37.04
CA ASN A 144 -3.69 -12.36 -35.92
C ASN A 144 -2.74 -11.39 -35.19
N THR A 145 -2.71 -10.09 -35.52
CA THR A 145 -1.81 -9.17 -34.82
C THR A 145 -2.29 -8.90 -33.39
N PRO A 146 -1.40 -9.02 -32.38
CA PRO A 146 -1.74 -8.74 -31.00
C PRO A 146 -2.07 -7.25 -30.83
N ARG A 147 -3.22 -6.95 -30.21
CA ARG A 147 -3.62 -5.58 -29.89
C ARG A 147 -3.08 -5.23 -28.52
N THR A 148 -2.36 -4.13 -28.43
CA THR A 148 -1.95 -3.54 -27.16
C THR A 148 -2.90 -2.41 -26.79
N PHE A 149 -3.30 -2.36 -25.51
CA PHE A 149 -4.16 -1.31 -24.97
C PHE A 149 -3.31 -0.23 -24.28
N PHE A 150 -3.82 1.01 -24.20
CA PHE A 150 -3.10 2.10 -23.53
C PHE A 150 -2.83 1.79 -22.04
N GLU A 151 -3.73 1.05 -21.40
CA GLU A 151 -3.61 0.61 -20.01
C GLU A 151 -2.50 -0.44 -19.83
N GLU A 152 -2.27 -1.29 -20.83
CA GLU A 152 -1.20 -2.30 -20.81
C GLU A 152 0.18 -1.62 -20.82
N LEU A 153 0.35 -0.47 -21.49
CA LEU A 153 1.57 0.32 -21.38
C LEU A 153 1.82 0.80 -19.95
N SER A 154 0.75 1.14 -19.22
CA SER A 154 0.84 1.49 -17.80
C SER A 154 1.18 0.29 -16.93
N SER A 155 0.68 -0.89 -17.27
CA SER A 155 1.08 -2.16 -16.62
C SER A 155 2.56 -2.49 -16.85
N LEU A 156 3.11 -2.25 -18.04
CA LEU A 156 4.55 -2.44 -18.30
C LEU A 156 5.42 -1.47 -17.47
N ARG A 157 4.94 -0.23 -17.26
CA ARG A 157 5.60 0.72 -16.35
C ARG A 157 5.51 0.27 -14.90
N ALA A 158 4.34 -0.21 -14.48
CA ALA A 158 4.12 -0.83 -13.18
C ALA A 158 5.12 -1.94 -12.92
N PHE A 159 5.23 -2.88 -13.86
CA PHE A 159 6.13 -4.01 -13.78
C PHE A 159 7.59 -3.58 -13.58
N ARG A 160 8.07 -2.55 -14.30
CA ARG A 160 9.44 -2.03 -14.10
C ARG A 160 9.64 -1.39 -12.72
N LEU A 161 8.64 -0.66 -12.22
CA LEU A 161 8.70 -0.05 -10.88
C LEU A 161 8.68 -1.11 -9.78
N ILE A 162 7.86 -2.15 -9.94
CA ILE A 162 7.76 -3.28 -9.00
C ILE A 162 9.02 -4.16 -9.06
N ALA A 163 9.57 -4.35 -10.26
CA ALA A 163 10.77 -5.16 -10.44
C ALA A 163 12.00 -4.47 -9.83
N PHE A 164 12.24 -3.19 -10.13
CA PHE A 164 13.47 -2.51 -9.73
C PHE A 164 13.29 -1.47 -8.63
N GLY A 165 12.18 -0.74 -8.67
CA GLY A 165 11.93 0.42 -7.82
C GLY A 165 11.69 0.07 -6.36
N SER A 166 11.05 -1.06 -6.03
CA SER A 166 10.79 -1.43 -4.64
C SER A 166 11.94 -2.18 -3.95
N PHE A 167 13.02 -2.55 -4.64
CA PHE A 167 14.20 -3.16 -4.00
C PHE A 167 14.77 -2.39 -2.80
N PRO A 168 14.87 -1.04 -2.82
CA PRO A 168 15.37 -0.27 -1.69
C PRO A 168 14.64 -0.58 -0.38
N ILE A 169 13.29 -0.68 -0.41
CA ILE A 169 12.54 -0.94 0.82
C ILE A 169 12.91 -2.30 1.40
N TYR A 170 13.04 -3.33 0.56
CA TYR A 170 13.36 -4.68 1.04
C TYR A 170 14.78 -4.77 1.60
N ILE A 171 15.75 -4.11 0.97
CA ILE A 171 17.12 -4.03 1.49
C ILE A 171 17.12 -3.34 2.85
N ALA A 172 16.34 -2.27 3.03
CA ALA A 172 16.21 -1.58 4.30
C ALA A 172 15.64 -2.47 5.41
N LEU A 173 14.67 -3.34 5.10
CA LEU A 173 14.13 -4.31 6.08
C LEU A 173 15.20 -5.30 6.56
N PHE A 174 16.10 -5.72 5.67
CA PHE A 174 17.18 -6.64 6.02
C PHE A 174 18.27 -6.01 6.91
N VAL A 175 18.35 -4.69 7.03
CA VAL A 175 19.26 -4.04 7.98
C VAL A 175 18.94 -4.45 9.41
N ALA A 176 17.65 -4.50 9.76
CA ALA A 176 17.22 -4.95 11.09
C ALA A 176 17.59 -6.43 11.34
N VAL A 177 17.41 -7.28 10.33
CA VAL A 177 17.79 -8.71 10.37
C VAL A 177 19.30 -8.88 10.56
N ALA A 178 20.11 -8.12 9.82
CA ALA A 178 21.56 -8.23 9.85
C ALA A 178 22.12 -7.87 11.24
N MET A 179 21.48 -6.93 11.94
CA MET A 179 21.90 -6.51 13.28
C MET A 179 21.45 -7.48 14.38
N THR A 180 20.27 -8.08 14.24
CA THR A 180 19.70 -8.96 15.27
C THR A 180 20.15 -10.42 15.10
N GLY A 181 20.55 -10.80 13.89
CA GLY A 181 20.89 -12.18 13.54
C GLY A 181 19.68 -13.11 13.41
N SER A 182 18.45 -12.58 13.49
CA SER A 182 17.20 -13.34 13.36
C SER A 182 16.24 -12.68 12.40
N ILE A 183 15.45 -13.50 11.71
CA ILE A 183 14.46 -13.09 10.70
C ILE A 183 13.07 -12.87 11.34
N TYR A 184 12.85 -13.38 12.55
CA TYR A 184 11.56 -13.30 13.23
C TYR A 184 11.37 -11.95 13.93
N LEU A 185 10.19 -11.35 13.77
CA LEU A 185 9.86 -10.06 14.40
C LEU A 185 9.91 -10.12 15.94
N THR A 186 9.66 -11.28 16.54
CA THR A 186 9.79 -11.51 18.00
C THR A 186 11.17 -11.15 18.50
N ASP A 187 12.19 -11.69 17.83
CA ASP A 187 13.58 -11.64 18.27
C ASP A 187 14.16 -10.26 18.00
N ILE A 188 13.72 -9.61 16.91
CA ILE A 188 14.09 -8.25 16.55
C ILE A 188 13.59 -7.28 17.61
N VAL A 189 12.31 -7.37 17.99
CA VAL A 189 11.73 -6.51 19.03
C VAL A 189 12.39 -6.79 20.38
N ALA A 190 12.67 -8.06 20.72
CA ALA A 190 13.37 -8.42 21.95
C ALA A 190 14.81 -7.86 21.99
N TYR A 191 15.54 -7.95 20.89
CA TYR A 191 16.89 -7.39 20.77
C TYR A 191 16.88 -5.87 20.94
N GLN A 192 15.88 -5.18 20.39
CA GLN A 192 15.75 -3.71 20.50
C GLN A 192 15.33 -3.26 21.90
N GLN A 193 14.58 -4.08 22.64
CA GLN A 193 14.28 -3.81 24.04
C GLN A 193 15.52 -3.91 24.93
N ALA A 194 16.47 -4.79 24.59
CA ALA A 194 17.71 -4.96 25.34
C ALA A 194 18.81 -3.95 24.96
N ASN A 195 19.00 -3.69 23.67
CA ASN A 195 20.12 -2.89 23.14
C ASN A 195 19.72 -1.47 22.71
N GLY A 196 18.44 -1.14 22.79
CA GLY A 196 17.87 0.13 22.34
C GLY A 196 17.47 0.15 20.86
N PRO A 197 16.86 1.25 20.39
CA PRO A 197 16.38 1.38 19.02
C PRO A 197 17.50 1.32 17.98
N ILE A 198 17.28 0.56 16.90
CA ILE A 198 18.23 0.40 15.79
C ILE A 198 18.49 1.72 15.08
N LEU A 199 17.51 2.62 15.05
CA LEU A 199 17.60 3.93 14.39
C LEU A 199 18.80 4.78 14.84
N PHE A 200 19.28 4.63 16.08
CA PHE A 200 20.41 5.39 16.60
C PHE A 200 21.79 4.82 16.23
N THR A 201 21.82 3.76 15.43
CA THR A 201 23.08 3.19 14.90
C THR A 201 23.34 3.69 13.48
N LEU A 202 24.61 3.74 13.07
CA LEU A 202 24.99 4.21 11.73
C LEU A 202 24.31 3.38 10.62
N SER A 203 24.26 2.06 10.79
CA SER A 203 23.55 1.14 9.90
C SER A 203 22.05 1.42 9.89
N GLY A 204 21.45 1.66 11.05
CA GLY A 204 20.03 1.99 11.19
C GLY A 204 19.64 3.31 10.52
N VAL A 205 20.45 4.36 10.62
CA VAL A 205 20.20 5.65 9.95
C VAL A 205 20.23 5.49 8.43
N LEU A 206 21.23 4.78 7.89
CA LEU A 206 21.30 4.51 6.46
C LEU A 206 20.11 3.65 6.01
N GLY A 207 19.74 2.64 6.79
CA GLY A 207 18.55 1.83 6.57
C GLY A 207 17.27 2.68 6.55
N ALA A 208 17.13 3.63 7.46
CA ALA A 208 15.96 4.51 7.54
C ALA A 208 15.84 5.45 6.33
N ILE A 209 16.95 6.00 5.83
CA ILE A 209 16.95 6.82 4.60
C ILE A 209 16.52 5.98 3.40
N VAL A 210 17.09 4.78 3.25
CA VAL A 210 16.74 3.86 2.15
C VAL A 210 15.28 3.40 2.28
N PHE A 211 14.80 3.15 3.51
CA PHE A 211 13.41 2.84 3.79
C PHE A 211 12.48 3.96 3.33
N PHE A 212 12.81 5.21 3.65
CA PHE A 212 12.00 6.38 3.27
C PHE A 212 11.90 6.54 1.75
N ILE A 213 13.01 6.33 1.02
CA ILE A 213 12.99 6.33 -0.45
C ILE A 213 12.10 5.18 -0.96
N GLY A 214 12.24 3.98 -0.40
CA GLY A 214 11.41 2.83 -0.74
C GLY A 214 9.92 3.05 -0.46
N TYR A 215 9.61 3.70 0.67
CA TYR A 215 8.25 4.09 1.07
C TYR A 215 7.58 4.99 0.03
N MET A 216 8.30 6.00 -0.47
CA MET A 216 7.79 6.90 -1.53
C MET A 216 7.51 6.14 -2.84
N ILE A 217 8.37 5.18 -3.19
CA ILE A 217 8.21 4.36 -4.39
C ILE A 217 6.99 3.44 -4.26
N LEU A 218 6.83 2.77 -3.12
CA LEU A 218 5.74 1.83 -2.89
C LEU A 218 4.38 2.53 -2.86
N LEU A 219 4.29 3.73 -2.27
CA LEU A 219 3.08 4.56 -2.32
C LEU A 219 2.84 5.23 -3.69
N ASN A 220 3.83 5.15 -4.59
CA ASN A 220 3.80 5.79 -5.90
C ASN A 220 3.46 7.29 -5.81
N GLU A 221 4.20 7.97 -4.94
CA GLU A 221 4.14 9.42 -4.78
C GLU A 221 5.34 10.12 -5.42
N TYR A 222 5.25 11.44 -5.60
CA TYR A 222 6.35 12.21 -6.17
C TYR A 222 7.61 12.08 -5.31
N PRO A 223 8.80 11.89 -5.95
CA PRO A 223 9.09 11.99 -7.38
C PRO A 223 8.84 10.71 -8.20
N PHE A 224 8.52 9.59 -7.57
CA PHE A 224 8.41 8.26 -8.20
C PHE A 224 6.98 7.89 -8.64
N ALA A 225 6.16 8.89 -8.95
CA ALA A 225 4.76 8.73 -9.38
C ALA A 225 4.64 8.24 -10.85
N ILE A 226 5.18 7.06 -11.15
CA ILE A 226 5.25 6.49 -12.50
C ILE A 226 3.99 5.69 -12.86
N LEU A 227 3.34 5.03 -11.89
CA LEU A 227 2.12 4.24 -12.11
C LEU A 227 0.88 5.11 -12.35
N LYS A 228 0.84 6.25 -11.67
CA LYS A 228 -0.31 7.17 -11.62
C LYS A 228 0.17 8.62 -11.71
N GLY A 229 0.74 8.97 -12.85
CA GLY A 229 1.09 10.35 -13.15
C GLY A 229 -0.17 11.18 -13.36
N LYS A 230 -0.50 12.10 -12.44
CA LYS A 230 -1.52 13.13 -12.71
C LYS A 230 -1.28 13.94 -14.00
N PRO A 231 -0.02 14.27 -14.38
CA PRO A 231 0.24 14.97 -15.64
C PRO A 231 0.32 14.04 -16.85
N ASP A 232 0.23 12.73 -16.66
CA ASP A 232 0.32 11.76 -17.76
C ASP A 232 -1.02 11.59 -18.47
N VAL A 233 -0.97 11.20 -19.74
CA VAL A 233 -2.14 11.00 -20.60
C VAL A 233 -2.98 9.80 -20.13
N VAL A 234 -2.34 8.82 -19.48
CA VAL A 234 -3.00 7.60 -18.97
C VAL A 234 -3.00 7.63 -17.44
N GLU A 235 -4.19 7.68 -16.80
CA GLU A 235 -4.33 7.65 -15.33
C GLU A 235 -3.79 6.35 -14.69
N GLY A 236 -3.53 5.33 -15.52
CA GLY A 236 -2.91 4.06 -15.12
C GLY A 236 -3.93 3.01 -14.68
N PRO A 237 -3.53 2.06 -13.79
CA PRO A 237 -4.36 0.92 -13.39
C PRO A 237 -5.72 1.24 -12.77
N TYR A 238 -5.95 2.50 -12.39
CA TYR A 238 -7.16 2.93 -11.71
C TYR A 238 -8.25 3.50 -12.61
N LEU A 239 -7.97 3.66 -13.91
CA LEU A 239 -8.81 4.41 -14.83
C LEU A 239 -10.27 3.90 -14.84
N GLU A 240 -10.46 2.58 -14.93
CA GLU A 240 -11.79 1.99 -15.04
C GLU A 240 -12.50 1.73 -13.70
N TYR A 241 -11.83 1.92 -12.57
CA TYR A 241 -12.50 1.76 -11.28
C TYR A 241 -13.43 2.93 -11.01
N ALA A 242 -14.72 2.63 -11.00
CA ALA A 242 -15.81 3.55 -10.66
C ALA A 242 -16.50 3.16 -9.33
N ALA A 243 -17.14 4.15 -8.70
CA ALA A 243 -17.98 3.99 -7.51
C ALA A 243 -17.32 3.13 -6.41
N LYS A 244 -17.98 2.06 -5.94
CA LYS A 244 -17.54 1.22 -4.81
C LYS A 244 -16.11 0.70 -4.94
N TYR A 245 -15.67 0.31 -6.15
CA TYR A 245 -14.33 -0.24 -6.35
C TYR A 245 -13.26 0.84 -6.20
N ARG A 246 -13.58 2.07 -6.63
CA ARG A 246 -12.71 3.23 -6.38
C ARG A 246 -12.65 3.60 -4.90
N ALA A 247 -13.73 3.39 -4.15
CA ALA A 247 -13.74 3.60 -2.69
C ALA A 247 -12.72 2.69 -1.99
N TYR A 248 -12.68 1.41 -2.35
CA TYR A 248 -11.69 0.47 -1.81
C TYR A 248 -10.26 0.92 -2.09
N VAL A 249 -9.95 1.37 -3.32
CA VAL A 249 -8.61 1.92 -3.64
C VAL A 249 -8.20 3.07 -2.71
N TYR A 250 -9.11 3.99 -2.39
CA TYR A 250 -8.80 5.10 -1.46
C TYR A 250 -8.52 4.59 -0.04
N ILE A 251 -9.31 3.62 0.44
CA ILE A 251 -9.14 3.02 1.76
C ILE A 251 -7.81 2.25 1.82
N THR A 252 -7.56 1.38 0.83
CA THR A 252 -6.33 0.60 0.68
C THR A 252 -5.10 1.49 0.74
N ARG A 253 -5.09 2.61 0.01
CA ARG A 253 -3.96 3.54 0.02
C ARG A 253 -3.73 4.17 1.40
N GLY A 254 -4.77 4.62 2.08
CA GLY A 254 -4.65 5.17 3.43
C GLY A 254 -4.13 4.13 4.43
N PHE A 255 -4.62 2.89 4.30
CA PHE A 255 -4.20 1.77 5.11
C PHE A 255 -2.73 1.37 4.83
N LEU A 256 -2.30 1.38 3.57
CA LEU A 256 -0.91 1.13 3.16
C LEU A 256 0.06 2.11 3.82
N MET A 257 -0.24 3.41 3.78
CA MET A 257 0.54 4.46 4.46
C MET A 257 0.75 4.13 5.94
N PHE A 258 -0.34 3.77 6.62
CA PHE A 258 -0.28 3.41 8.03
C PHE A 258 0.54 2.13 8.26
N THR A 259 0.34 1.08 7.45
CA THR A 259 1.07 -0.19 7.63
C THR A 259 2.57 -0.08 7.39
N LEU A 260 2.99 0.76 6.45
CA LEU A 260 4.40 0.99 6.22
C LEU A 260 5.03 1.81 7.35
N ALA A 261 4.29 2.77 7.91
CA ALA A 261 4.74 3.51 9.08
C ALA A 261 4.84 2.64 10.34
N THR A 262 3.88 1.73 10.56
CA THR A 262 3.98 0.76 11.67
C THR A 262 5.15 -0.19 11.48
N LEU A 263 5.40 -0.63 10.25
CA LEU A 263 6.55 -1.46 9.91
C LEU A 263 7.88 -0.73 10.13
N PHE A 264 7.95 0.58 9.87
CA PHE A 264 9.12 1.38 10.23
C PHE A 264 9.31 1.45 11.74
N ALA A 265 8.23 1.72 12.49
CA ALA A 265 8.28 1.81 13.94
C ALA A 265 8.65 0.47 14.60
N THR A 266 8.19 -0.66 14.07
CA THR A 266 8.55 -1.98 14.60
C THR A 266 10.02 -2.29 14.36
N LEU A 267 10.54 -2.04 13.16
CA LEU A 267 11.90 -2.48 12.78
C LEU A 267 13.01 -1.50 13.16
N PHE A 268 12.76 -0.20 13.16
CA PHE A 268 13.79 0.79 13.47
C PHE A 268 13.68 1.33 14.90
N LEU A 269 12.46 1.46 15.44
CA LEU A 269 12.24 1.97 16.80
C LEU A 269 12.02 0.86 17.85
N GLY A 270 11.74 -0.38 17.42
CA GLY A 270 11.43 -1.50 18.33
C GLY A 270 10.09 -1.39 19.03
N ILE A 271 9.19 -0.57 18.49
CA ILE A 271 7.87 -0.33 19.06
C ILE A 271 6.85 -1.08 18.22
N ALA A 272 6.42 -2.24 18.73
CA ALA A 272 5.39 -3.01 18.07
C ALA A 272 3.97 -2.46 18.36
N PRO A 273 3.06 -2.50 17.37
CA PRO A 273 1.74 -1.91 17.49
C PRO A 273 0.87 -2.71 18.45
N ASN A 274 0.64 -2.17 19.64
CA ASN A 274 -0.29 -2.73 20.62
C ASN A 274 -0.99 -1.59 21.36
N ILE A 275 -2.31 -1.48 21.21
CA ILE A 275 -3.11 -0.43 21.84
C ILE A 275 -2.99 -0.38 23.37
N LEU A 276 -2.66 -1.50 24.00
CA LEU A 276 -2.53 -1.62 25.45
C LEU A 276 -1.19 -1.08 25.96
N ASN A 277 -0.23 -0.84 25.06
CA ASN A 277 1.05 -0.23 25.40
C ASN A 277 1.01 1.28 25.09
N PRO A 278 1.32 2.16 26.06
CA PRO A 278 1.42 3.60 25.83
C PRO A 278 2.35 4.00 24.67
N ASN A 279 3.36 3.18 24.37
CA ASN A 279 4.30 3.42 23.27
C ASN A 279 3.63 3.38 21.89
N PHE A 280 2.40 2.87 21.78
CA PHE A 280 1.62 2.95 20.55
C PHE A 280 1.39 4.39 20.06
N ILE A 281 1.41 5.38 20.96
CA ILE A 281 1.31 6.79 20.56
C ILE A 281 2.49 7.16 19.64
N ILE A 282 3.66 6.57 19.83
CA ILE A 282 4.84 6.84 18.99
C ILE A 282 4.63 6.27 17.60
N THR A 283 4.01 5.08 17.45
CA THR A 283 3.70 4.54 16.11
C THR A 283 2.68 5.40 15.39
N LEU A 284 1.72 5.99 16.12
CA LEU A 284 0.78 6.96 15.56
C LEU A 284 1.46 8.25 15.11
N ILE A 285 2.44 8.75 15.88
CA ILE A 285 3.23 9.93 15.51
C ILE A 285 4.07 9.64 14.27
N VAL A 286 4.73 8.48 14.20
CA VAL A 286 5.49 8.05 13.02
C VAL A 286 4.59 7.97 11.80
N ALA A 287 3.35 7.48 11.94
CA ALA A 287 2.40 7.44 10.83
C ALA A 287 1.94 8.83 10.33
N LEU A 288 2.12 9.88 11.13
CA LEU A 288 1.80 11.26 10.76
C LEU A 288 2.96 11.98 10.06
N ILE A 289 4.19 11.50 10.24
CA ILE A 289 5.42 12.06 9.69
C ILE A 289 5.67 11.45 8.30
#